data_AF-A0A951AW27-F1
#
_entry.id   AF-A0A951AW27-F1
#
_cell.length_a   1.000
_cell.length_b   1.000
_cell.length_c   1.000
_cell.angle_alpha   90.00
_cell.angle_beta   90.00
_cell.angle_gamma   90.00
#
_symmetry.space_group_name_H-M   'P 1'
#
loop_
_entity.id
_entity.type
_entity.pdbx_description
1 polymer ?
#
loop_
_entity_poly.entity_id
_entity_poly.type
_entity_poly.pdbx_seq_one_letter_code
_entity_poly.pdbx_strand_id
1 'polypeptide(L)'
;MVGRVYTIEADFALYEDARRTLGNDPGIHVCLGSSPAVLPSILNSLDSCALFWLDAHWFPEVPSVADSQCPLLEELSILARWPFIGDSCVLIDDARMFSGPLEECYRAGDWPTLHDVIAAARFTPSTVSAIIDDVIVVGPGTLTLAFGDYPEMTGAQSPVWKKT
;
A
#
# COMPACT_ATOMS: atom_id res chain seq x y z
N MET A 1 -6.22 21.23 -9.89
CA MET A 1 -6.60 20.94 -8.50
C MET A 1 -6.64 19.43 -8.40
N VAL A 2 -5.80 18.84 -7.58
CA VAL A 2 -5.90 17.39 -7.30
C VAL A 2 -7.20 17.14 -6.53
N GLY A 3 -7.68 15.90 -6.55
CA GLY A 3 -8.73 15.48 -5.63
C GLY A 3 -8.23 15.52 -4.17
N ARG A 4 -9.01 14.94 -3.25
CA ARG A 4 -8.59 14.82 -1.84
C ARG A 4 -7.52 13.72 -1.72
N VAL A 5 -6.34 14.06 -1.21
CA VAL A 5 -5.22 13.15 -0.99
C VAL A 5 -4.76 13.24 0.46
N TYR A 6 -4.54 12.10 1.09
CA TYR A 6 -3.89 12.00 2.40
C TYR A 6 -2.53 11.34 2.23
N THR A 7 -1.51 11.86 2.90
CA THR A 7 -0.19 11.24 2.99
C THR A 7 0.22 11.20 4.46
N ILE A 8 0.81 10.09 4.89
CA ILE A 8 1.18 9.82 6.27
C ILE A 8 2.70 9.65 6.32
N GLU A 9 3.36 10.38 7.20
CA GLU A 9 4.80 10.27 7.41
C GLU A 9 5.08 10.14 8.91
N ALA A 10 5.89 9.16 9.29
CA ALA A 10 6.24 8.88 10.68
C ALA A 10 7.44 9.70 11.15
N ASP A 11 8.39 9.99 10.26
CA ASP A 11 9.54 10.82 10.56
C ASP A 11 9.17 12.31 10.56
N PHE A 12 9.49 13.00 11.65
CA PHE A 12 9.11 14.40 11.82
C PHE A 12 9.79 15.34 10.81
N ALA A 13 11.03 15.07 10.43
CA ALA A 13 11.77 15.92 9.50
C ALA A 13 11.19 15.77 8.08
N LEU A 14 10.98 14.52 7.63
CA LEU A 14 10.33 14.23 6.35
C LEU A 14 8.90 14.79 6.31
N TYR A 15 8.14 14.66 7.40
CA TYR A 15 6.80 15.24 7.52
C TYR A 15 6.82 16.76 7.34
N GLU A 16 7.72 17.47 8.02
CA GLU A 16 7.81 18.93 7.93
C GLU A 16 8.20 19.38 6.52
N ASP A 17 9.08 18.65 5.85
CA ASP A 17 9.50 18.94 4.48
C ASP A 17 8.36 18.67 3.48
N ALA A 18 7.62 17.57 3.64
CA ALA A 18 6.42 17.29 2.88
C ALA A 18 5.34 18.36 3.11
N ARG A 19 5.12 18.78 4.36
CA ARG A 19 4.15 19.83 4.71
C ARG A 19 4.52 21.18 4.08
N ARG A 20 5.81 21.55 4.03
CA ARG A 20 6.26 22.78 3.37
C ARG A 20 6.11 22.73 1.86
N THR A 21 6.39 21.57 1.27
CA THR A 21 6.38 21.37 -0.19
C THR A 21 4.96 21.23 -0.74
N LEU A 22 4.10 20.47 -0.05
CA LEU A 22 2.77 20.10 -0.50
C LEU A 22 1.64 20.90 0.15
N GLY A 23 1.90 21.54 1.31
CA GLY A 23 0.85 22.18 2.12
C GLY A 23 0.20 23.43 1.51
N ASN A 24 0.68 23.90 0.35
CA ASN A 24 0.01 24.95 -0.41
C ASN A 24 -1.15 24.42 -1.26
N ASP A 25 -1.25 23.10 -1.50
CA ASP A 25 -2.38 22.50 -2.19
C ASP A 25 -3.47 22.13 -1.16
N PRO A 26 -4.66 22.76 -1.21
CA PRO A 26 -5.73 22.50 -0.24
C PRO A 26 -6.34 21.09 -0.36
N GLY A 27 -6.05 20.36 -1.44
CA GLY A 27 -6.47 18.98 -1.61
C GLY A 27 -5.55 17.96 -0.93
N ILE A 28 -4.35 18.37 -0.47
CA ILE A 28 -3.36 17.48 0.13
C ILE A 28 -3.33 17.67 1.65
N HIS A 29 -3.56 16.57 2.36
CA HIS A 29 -3.50 16.50 3.82
C HIS A 29 -2.27 15.69 4.24
N VAL A 30 -1.25 16.38 4.75
CA VAL A 30 -0.03 15.75 5.28
C VAL A 30 -0.24 15.44 6.76
N CYS A 31 -0.11 14.18 7.15
CA CYS A 31 -0.35 13.69 8.50
C CYS A 31 0.95 13.14 9.12
N LEU A 32 1.20 13.48 10.39
CA LEU A 32 2.35 12.97 11.15
C LEU A 32 1.94 11.74 11.98
N GLY A 33 2.71 10.67 11.91
CA GLY A 33 2.57 9.48 12.74
C GLY A 33 2.77 8.19 11.96
N SER A 34 2.80 7.04 12.64
CA SER A 34 2.81 5.76 11.95
C SER A 34 1.50 5.52 11.21
N SER A 35 1.55 4.84 10.07
CA SER A 35 0.36 4.53 9.28
C SER A 35 -0.69 3.71 10.07
N PRO A 36 -0.36 2.71 10.91
CA PRO A 36 -1.38 2.04 11.72
C PRO A 36 -2.07 2.96 12.74
N ALA A 37 -1.38 3.97 13.25
CA ALA A 37 -1.94 4.91 14.21
C ALA A 37 -2.85 5.96 13.54
N VAL A 38 -2.48 6.41 12.34
CA VAL A 38 -3.14 7.54 11.66
C VAL A 38 -4.26 7.06 10.73
N LEU A 39 -4.06 5.98 9.99
CA LEU A 39 -4.97 5.49 8.95
C LEU A 39 -6.42 5.33 9.43
N PRO A 40 -6.73 4.76 10.62
CA PRO A 40 -8.12 4.64 11.08
C PRO A 40 -8.88 5.97 11.14
N SER A 41 -8.20 7.06 11.53
CA SER A 41 -8.82 8.39 11.61
C SER A 41 -9.18 8.95 10.24
N ILE A 42 -8.33 8.71 9.24
CA ILE A 42 -8.57 9.09 7.84
C ILE A 42 -9.75 8.29 7.31
N LEU A 43 -9.74 6.96 7.46
CA LEU A 43 -10.81 6.07 6.98
C LEU A 43 -12.18 6.44 7.54
N ASN A 44 -12.25 6.88 8.81
CA ASN A 44 -13.50 7.35 9.43
C ASN A 44 -14.05 8.65 8.83
N SER A 45 -13.22 9.42 8.11
CA SER A 45 -13.62 10.66 7.43
C SER A 45 -14.02 10.46 5.96
N LEU A 46 -13.85 9.25 5.44
CA LEU A 46 -14.15 8.89 4.06
C LEU A 46 -15.52 8.19 3.97
N ASP A 47 -16.29 8.53 2.93
CA ASP A 47 -17.65 8.05 2.67
C ASP A 47 -17.79 7.33 1.32
N SER A 48 -16.67 7.09 0.63
CA SER A 48 -16.61 6.39 -0.66
C SER A 48 -15.35 5.54 -0.77
N CYS A 49 -15.29 4.69 -1.80
CA CYS A 49 -14.08 3.95 -2.15
C CYS A 49 -12.90 4.91 -2.43
N ALA A 50 -11.70 4.37 -2.27
CA ALA A 50 -10.46 5.12 -2.43
C ALA A 50 -9.37 4.27 -3.11
N LEU A 51 -8.30 4.94 -3.53
CA LEU A 51 -7.04 4.31 -3.90
C LEU A 51 -6.07 4.46 -2.74
N PHE A 52 -5.43 3.36 -2.35
CA PHE A 52 -4.39 3.33 -1.33
C PHE A 52 -3.05 2.99 -1.97
N TRP A 53 -2.00 3.73 -1.63
CA TRP A 53 -0.60 3.41 -1.96
C TRP A 53 0.11 3.13 -0.64
N LEU A 54 0.52 1.89 -0.42
CA LEU A 54 1.18 1.42 0.80
C LEU A 54 2.68 1.30 0.53
N ASP A 55 3.43 2.26 1.06
CA ASP A 55 4.88 2.40 0.91
C ASP A 55 5.48 3.00 2.20
N ALA A 56 5.06 2.46 3.34
CA ALA A 56 5.47 2.94 4.67
C ALA A 56 6.53 2.04 5.31
N HIS A 57 7.24 1.25 4.50
CA HIS A 57 8.28 0.38 4.98
C HIS A 57 9.59 1.16 5.17
N TRP A 58 10.39 0.74 6.15
CA TRP A 58 11.64 1.38 6.51
C TRP A 58 12.72 1.12 5.46
N PHE A 59 13.57 2.12 5.22
CA PHE A 59 14.73 2.03 4.34
C PHE A 59 16.02 2.51 5.04
N PRO A 60 17.22 2.02 4.62
CA PRO A 60 18.47 2.24 5.37
C PRO A 60 18.95 3.67 5.56
N GLU A 61 18.44 4.65 4.81
CA GLU A 61 18.88 6.04 4.90
C GLU A 61 18.21 6.83 6.04
N VAL A 62 17.19 6.25 6.67
CA VAL A 62 16.51 6.82 7.84
C VAL A 62 16.82 6.03 9.11
N PRO A 63 16.87 6.67 10.30
CA PRO A 63 17.05 5.95 11.56
C PRO A 63 16.03 4.82 11.71
N SER A 64 16.49 3.63 12.13
CA SER A 64 15.60 2.49 12.37
C SER A 64 14.48 2.89 13.33
N VAL A 65 13.23 2.69 12.90
CA VAL A 65 12.06 2.85 13.75
C VAL A 65 12.09 1.80 14.87
N ALA A 66 11.66 2.19 16.07
CA ALA A 66 11.76 1.34 17.26
C ALA A 66 10.81 0.12 17.22
N ASP A 67 9.66 0.24 16.55
CA ASP A 67 8.56 -0.72 16.69
C ASP A 67 8.53 -1.78 15.57
N SER A 68 8.44 -1.40 14.29
CA SER A 68 8.46 -2.33 13.14
C SER A 68 8.99 -1.65 11.88
N GLN A 69 9.84 -2.34 11.11
CA GLN A 69 10.31 -1.89 9.81
C GLN A 69 9.26 -2.01 8.69
N CYS A 70 8.22 -2.83 8.84
CA CYS A 70 7.19 -3.00 7.83
C CYS A 70 5.80 -3.05 8.49
N PRO A 71 5.01 -1.97 8.46
CA PRO A 71 3.68 -1.94 9.07
C PRO A 71 2.58 -2.65 8.24
N LEU A 72 2.94 -3.23 7.09
CA LEU A 72 2.03 -3.64 6.03
C LEU A 72 0.90 -4.56 6.50
N LEU A 73 1.18 -5.60 7.30
CA LEU A 73 0.13 -6.50 7.77
C LEU A 73 -0.88 -5.80 8.69
N GLU A 74 -0.43 -4.83 9.49
CA GLU A 74 -1.31 -4.06 10.36
C GLU A 74 -2.18 -3.10 9.52
N GLU A 75 -1.59 -2.43 8.53
CA GLU A 75 -2.30 -1.58 7.56
C GLU A 75 -3.40 -2.38 6.85
N LEU A 76 -3.06 -3.54 6.29
CA LEU A 76 -4.02 -4.42 5.60
C LEU A 76 -5.14 -4.87 6.56
N SER A 77 -4.83 -5.16 7.82
CA SER A 77 -5.85 -5.51 8.83
C SER A 77 -6.81 -4.35 9.13
N ILE A 78 -6.32 -3.10 9.12
CA ILE A 78 -7.13 -1.90 9.29
C ILE A 78 -8.03 -1.71 8.08
N LEU A 79 -7.48 -1.80 6.87
CA LEU A 79 -8.22 -1.69 5.62
C LEU A 79 -9.30 -2.76 5.49
N ALA A 80 -9.01 -4.01 5.86
CA ALA A 80 -9.96 -5.13 5.81
C ALA A 80 -11.24 -4.88 6.63
N ARG A 81 -11.19 -4.02 7.65
CA ARG A 81 -12.33 -3.66 8.51
C ARG A 81 -13.12 -2.46 7.99
N TRP A 82 -12.62 -1.78 6.96
CA TRP A 82 -13.24 -0.56 6.46
C TRP A 82 -14.38 -0.87 5.47
N PRO A 83 -15.58 -0.27 5.62
CA PRO A 83 -16.77 -0.67 4.86
C PRO A 83 -16.64 -0.61 3.32
N PHE A 84 -15.82 0.31 2.80
CA PHE A 84 -15.68 0.54 1.36
C PHE A 84 -14.47 -0.18 0.74
N ILE A 85 -13.75 -1.01 1.50
CA ILE A 85 -12.54 -1.67 1.01
C ILE A 85 -12.82 -2.63 -0.15
N GLY A 86 -14.01 -3.24 -0.20
CA GLY A 86 -14.41 -4.19 -1.25
C GLY A 86 -14.46 -3.58 -2.65
N ASP A 87 -14.70 -2.27 -2.74
CA ASP A 87 -14.77 -1.49 -3.99
C ASP A 87 -13.54 -0.59 -4.19
N SER A 88 -12.55 -0.71 -3.31
CA SER A 88 -11.33 0.12 -3.31
C SER A 88 -10.13 -0.63 -3.89
N CYS A 89 -9.13 0.13 -4.31
CA CYS A 89 -7.88 -0.42 -4.84
C CYS A 89 -6.74 -0.16 -3.85
N VAL A 90 -5.89 -1.15 -3.62
CA VAL A 90 -4.69 -1.07 -2.78
C VAL A 90 -3.49 -1.42 -3.67
N LEU A 91 -2.53 -0.51 -3.73
CA LEU A 91 -1.24 -0.66 -4.38
C LEU A 91 -0.20 -0.79 -3.29
N ILE A 92 0.59 -1.85 -3.31
CA ILE A 92 1.64 -2.12 -2.32
C ILE A 92 2.96 -2.09 -3.07
N ASP A 93 3.84 -1.17 -2.71
CA ASP A 93 5.13 -1.01 -3.38
C ASP A 93 6.13 -2.11 -2.97
N ASP A 94 7.22 -2.22 -3.72
CA ASP A 94 8.36 -3.12 -3.45
C ASP A 94 7.98 -4.61 -3.32
N ALA A 95 7.20 -5.14 -4.27
CA ALA A 95 6.78 -6.54 -4.33
C ALA A 95 7.95 -7.54 -4.20
N ARG A 96 9.12 -7.18 -4.72
CA ARG A 96 10.38 -7.92 -4.58
C ARG A 96 10.77 -8.19 -3.12
N MET A 97 10.46 -7.28 -2.20
CA MET A 97 10.82 -7.38 -0.78
C MET A 97 10.09 -8.50 -0.06
N PHE A 98 8.92 -8.92 -0.58
CA PHE A 98 8.12 -9.99 0.01
C PHE A 98 8.39 -11.36 -0.65
N SER A 99 9.12 -11.39 -1.76
CA SER A 99 9.24 -12.56 -2.64
C SER A 99 10.57 -13.31 -2.51
N GLY A 100 11.52 -12.80 -1.73
CA GLY A 100 12.88 -13.32 -1.64
C GLY A 100 13.59 -13.00 -0.32
N PRO A 101 14.85 -13.43 -0.18
CA PRO A 101 15.65 -13.10 1.00
C PRO A 101 15.91 -11.59 1.07
N LEU A 102 15.79 -11.03 2.27
CA LEU A 102 16.12 -9.64 2.54
C LEU A 102 17.62 -9.45 2.78
N GLU A 103 18.12 -8.25 2.51
CA GLU A 103 19.47 -7.84 2.89
C GLU A 103 19.64 -7.78 4.42
N GLU A 104 20.89 -7.89 4.90
CA GLU A 104 21.21 -7.93 6.33
C GLU A 104 20.79 -6.68 7.11
N CYS A 105 20.58 -5.55 6.44
CA CYS A 105 20.11 -4.31 7.05
C CYS A 105 18.64 -4.39 7.50
N TYR A 106 17.87 -5.37 7.00
CA TYR A 106 16.46 -5.56 7.36
C TYR A 106 16.29 -6.59 8.49
N ARG A 107 15.42 -6.26 9.44
CA ARG A 107 14.98 -7.15 10.51
C ARG A 107 13.91 -8.09 9.93
N ALA A 108 14.34 -9.24 9.40
CA ALA A 108 13.47 -10.19 8.71
C ALA A 108 12.17 -10.56 9.44
N GLY A 109 12.13 -10.53 10.77
CA GLY A 109 10.92 -10.79 11.55
C GLY A 109 9.82 -9.73 11.43
N ASP A 110 10.12 -8.54 10.91
CA ASP A 110 9.15 -7.46 10.69
C ASP A 110 8.49 -7.54 9.33
N TRP A 111 9.10 -8.25 8.38
CA TRP A 111 8.69 -8.24 6.99
C TRP A 111 7.85 -9.48 6.68
N PRO A 112 6.62 -9.31 6.16
CA PRO A 112 5.80 -10.44 5.78
C PRO A 112 6.35 -11.15 4.54
N THR A 113 6.00 -12.42 4.38
CA THR A 113 6.21 -13.09 3.09
C THR A 113 5.14 -12.65 2.09
N LEU A 114 5.38 -12.85 0.79
CA LEU A 114 4.38 -12.62 -0.25
C LEU A 114 3.10 -13.41 0.03
N HIS A 115 3.23 -14.63 0.57
CA HIS A 115 2.07 -15.42 0.98
C HIS A 115 1.23 -14.70 2.05
N ASP A 116 1.88 -14.16 3.08
CA ASP A 116 1.20 -13.43 4.15
C ASP A 116 0.51 -12.17 3.61
N VAL A 117 1.18 -11.43 2.72
CA VAL A 117 0.63 -10.22 2.07
C VAL A 117 -0.63 -10.56 1.25
N ILE A 118 -0.55 -11.55 0.36
CA ILE A 118 -1.69 -11.95 -0.49
C ILE A 118 -2.85 -12.50 0.37
N ALA A 119 -2.56 -13.24 1.43
CA ALA A 119 -3.58 -13.74 2.35
C ALA A 119 -4.28 -12.58 3.09
N ALA A 120 -3.51 -11.63 3.63
CA ALA A 120 -4.04 -10.48 4.37
C ALA A 120 -4.79 -9.48 3.47
N ALA A 121 -4.34 -9.30 2.22
CA ALA A 121 -4.96 -8.38 1.27
C ALA A 121 -6.23 -8.95 0.61
N ARG A 122 -6.62 -10.19 0.90
CA ARG A 122 -7.85 -10.81 0.38
C ARG A 122 -9.09 -10.32 1.15
N PHE A 123 -9.47 -9.06 0.94
CA PHE A 123 -10.54 -8.38 1.68
C PHE A 123 -11.93 -8.99 1.47
N THR A 124 -12.21 -9.51 0.27
CA THR A 124 -13.51 -10.12 -0.09
C THR A 124 -13.31 -11.41 -0.89
N PRO A 125 -14.34 -12.27 -1.03
CA PRO A 125 -14.25 -13.45 -1.89
C PRO A 125 -13.94 -13.13 -3.37
N SER A 126 -14.35 -11.95 -3.84
CA SER A 126 -14.14 -11.43 -5.19
C SER A 126 -12.85 -10.63 -5.36
N THR A 127 -12.07 -10.43 -4.28
CA THR A 127 -10.81 -9.70 -4.38
C THR A 127 -9.85 -10.42 -5.33
N VAL A 128 -9.25 -9.64 -6.21
CA VAL A 128 -8.22 -10.09 -7.15
C VAL A 128 -6.94 -9.34 -6.89
N SER A 129 -5.82 -9.98 -7.21
CA SER A 129 -4.49 -9.40 -7.06
C SER A 129 -3.59 -9.77 -8.22
N ALA A 130 -2.69 -8.86 -8.59
CA ALA A 130 -1.63 -9.08 -9.57
C ALA A 130 -0.36 -8.36 -9.11
N ILE A 131 0.80 -8.78 -9.64
CA ILE A 131 2.05 -8.02 -9.48
C ILE A 131 2.36 -7.39 -10.84
N ILE A 132 2.50 -6.07 -10.87
CA ILE A 132 2.75 -5.27 -12.07
C ILE A 132 3.91 -4.32 -11.74
N ASP A 133 5.02 -4.43 -12.48
CA ASP A 133 6.18 -3.54 -12.36
C ASP A 133 6.62 -3.28 -10.91
N ASP A 134 6.81 -4.37 -10.15
CA ASP A 134 7.21 -4.39 -8.73
C ASP A 134 6.14 -3.86 -7.74
N VAL A 135 4.90 -3.65 -8.18
CA VAL A 135 3.77 -3.26 -7.32
C VAL A 135 2.77 -4.41 -7.22
N ILE A 136 2.36 -4.76 -6.00
CA ILE A 136 1.23 -5.66 -5.77
C ILE A 136 -0.06 -4.84 -5.86
N VAL A 137 -0.85 -5.09 -6.90
CA VAL A 137 -2.15 -4.45 -7.12
C VAL A 137 -3.25 -5.36 -6.58
N VAL A 138 -4.09 -4.83 -5.69
CA VAL A 138 -5.21 -5.55 -5.06
C VAL A 138 -6.48 -4.72 -5.19
N GLY A 139 -7.61 -5.35 -5.49
CA GLY A 139 -8.89 -4.65 -5.52
C GLY A 139 -10.09 -5.51 -5.91
N PRO A 140 -11.22 -4.90 -6.32
CA PRO A 140 -12.43 -5.62 -6.67
C PRO A 140 -12.22 -6.51 -7.90
N GLY A 141 -13.05 -7.56 -8.01
CA GLY A 141 -12.97 -8.51 -9.12
C GLY A 141 -13.11 -7.89 -10.52
N THR A 142 -13.67 -6.68 -10.62
CA THR A 142 -13.74 -5.88 -11.85
C THR A 142 -12.36 -5.52 -12.40
N LEU A 143 -11.31 -5.46 -11.57
CA LEU A 143 -9.93 -5.21 -12.01
C LEU A 143 -9.38 -6.35 -12.89
N THR A 144 -9.97 -7.54 -12.88
CA THR A 144 -9.53 -8.67 -13.72
C THR A 144 -9.46 -8.29 -15.20
N LEU A 145 -10.39 -7.45 -15.68
CA LEU A 145 -10.41 -6.97 -17.06
C LEU A 145 -9.21 -6.06 -17.32
N ALA A 146 -8.97 -5.09 -16.44
CA ALA A 146 -7.85 -4.17 -16.54
C ALA A 146 -6.48 -4.89 -16.50
N PHE A 147 -6.36 -5.96 -15.71
CA PHE A 147 -5.16 -6.81 -15.69
C PHE A 147 -4.96 -7.58 -17.00
N GLY A 148 -6.03 -8.01 -17.66
CA GLY A 148 -5.98 -8.69 -18.95
C GLY A 148 -5.55 -7.78 -20.09
N ASP A 149 -5.94 -6.51 -20.05
CA ASP A 149 -5.64 -5.51 -21.08
C ASP A 149 -4.23 -4.90 -20.93
N TYR A 150 -3.69 -4.85 -19.71
CA TYR A 150 -2.39 -4.21 -19.41
C TYR A 150 -1.22 -4.71 -20.27
N PRO A 151 -1.02 -6.02 -20.51
CA PRO A 151 0.02 -6.56 -21.39
C PRO A 151 -0.09 -6.09 -22.83
N GLU A 152 -1.32 -6.03 -23.34
CA GLU A 152 -1.59 -5.63 -24.73
C GLU A 152 -1.34 -4.12 -24.91
N MET A 153 -1.64 -3.32 -23.89
CA MET A 153 -1.46 -1.87 -23.90
C MET A 153 0.01 -1.44 -23.73
N THR A 154 0.79 -2.16 -22.93
CA THR A 154 2.15 -1.76 -22.54
C THR A 154 3.25 -2.57 -23.25
N GLY A 155 2.89 -3.66 -23.94
CA GLY A 155 3.85 -4.60 -24.49
C GLY A 155 4.59 -5.43 -23.42
N ALA A 156 4.23 -5.28 -22.14
CA ALA A 156 4.77 -6.06 -21.05
C ALA A 156 4.21 -7.50 -21.10
N GLN A 157 5.06 -8.51 -20.87
CA GLN A 157 4.57 -9.87 -20.70
C GLN A 157 3.92 -10.00 -19.31
N SER A 158 2.59 -10.14 -19.22
CA SER A 158 1.96 -10.45 -17.93
C SER A 158 2.50 -11.76 -17.38
N PRO A 159 2.90 -11.83 -16.11
CA PRO A 159 2.97 -13.10 -15.40
C PRO A 159 1.54 -13.56 -15.12
N VAL A 160 0.88 -14.16 -16.12
CA VAL A 160 -0.43 -14.80 -15.92
C VAL A 160 -0.20 -16.07 -15.11
N TRP A 161 -0.39 -15.98 -13.80
CA TRP A 161 -0.50 -17.16 -12.95
C TRP A 161 -1.85 -17.83 -13.22
N LYS A 162 -1.83 -18.87 -14.05
CA LYS A 162 -2.98 -19.76 -14.21
C LYS A 162 -3.24 -20.45 -12.88
N LYS A 163 -4.49 -20.35 -12.39
CA LYS A 163 -4.99 -21.15 -11.27
C LYS A 163 -4.68 -22.63 -11.54
N THR A 164 -3.89 -23.26 -10.67
CA THR A 164 -3.90 -24.71 -10.48
C THR A 164 -5.14 -25.12 -9.72
#